data_AF-A0A150XET8-F1
#
_entry.id   AF-A0A150XET8-F1
#
_cell.length_a   1.000
_cell.length_b   1.000
_cell.length_c   1.000
_cell.angle_alpha   90.00
_cell.angle_beta   90.00
_cell.angle_gamma   90.00
#
_symmetry.space_group_name_H-M   'P 1'
#
loop_
_entity.id
_entity.type
_entity.pdbx_description
1 polymer ?
#
loop_
_entity_poly.entity_id
_entity_poly.type
_entity_poly.pdbx_seq_one_letter_code
_entity_poly.pdbx_strand_id
1 'polypeptide(L)'
;MNRKKQYKKFIALLKDQPVSLALMIVLGLMLWAGDYSLSNQVYLLIFELPWQANLMAAFIGAFFAATPKLTAYQFAKGNYWLGVIGLIIMTFFIFILFIGQKEVIVQSSHDLLSGLLGDANPINEVQESKVHYIATGLLSVLCLFSLFISFQYFSAKRGSLPLDKLLLKRFVLRKLQSEIQLVDGNLQRLEDKPRNFAESKVHQNIQELEDSLHLQQQELNRHDVLKEIDERFYENLRSRVILAIYTTYIINNNSKS
;
A
#
# COMPACT_ATOMS: atom_id res chain seq x y z
N MET A 1 28.12 -19.40 -5.27
CA MET A 1 28.34 -17.96 -5.03
C MET A 1 27.22 -17.15 -5.70
N ASN A 2 26.51 -16.32 -4.94
CA ASN A 2 25.15 -15.86 -5.22
C ASN A 2 25.00 -14.94 -6.46
N ARG A 3 24.27 -15.40 -7.50
CA ARG A 3 23.80 -14.56 -8.62
C ARG A 3 23.08 -13.30 -8.14
N LYS A 4 22.34 -13.38 -7.01
CA LYS A 4 21.70 -12.22 -6.35
C LYS A 4 22.71 -11.13 -5.91
N LYS A 5 23.92 -11.52 -5.48
CA LYS A 5 24.97 -10.60 -5.02
C LYS A 5 25.65 -9.93 -6.23
N GLN A 6 25.89 -10.67 -7.30
CA GLN A 6 26.39 -10.12 -8.57
C GLN A 6 25.38 -9.16 -9.22
N TYR A 7 24.09 -9.51 -9.23
CA TYR A 7 23.02 -8.65 -9.75
C TYR A 7 22.92 -7.34 -8.97
N LYS A 8 23.00 -7.39 -7.62
CA LYS A 8 23.05 -6.19 -6.78
C LYS A 8 24.30 -5.33 -7.06
N LYS A 9 25.47 -5.97 -7.26
CA LYS A 9 26.73 -5.26 -7.57
C LYS A 9 26.68 -4.59 -8.95
N PHE A 10 26.08 -5.26 -9.94
CA PHE A 10 25.89 -4.75 -11.29
C PHE A 10 24.92 -3.57 -11.32
N ILE A 11 23.80 -3.65 -10.59
CA ILE A 11 22.86 -2.53 -10.43
C ILE A 11 23.54 -1.34 -9.74
N ALA A 12 24.38 -1.59 -8.74
CA ALA A 12 25.13 -0.52 -8.07
C ALA A 12 26.14 0.16 -9.02
N LEU A 13 26.89 -0.61 -9.81
CA LEU A 13 27.82 -0.10 -10.82
C LEU A 13 27.13 0.73 -11.91
N LEU A 14 25.94 0.32 -12.37
CA LEU A 14 25.14 1.07 -13.34
C LEU A 14 24.62 2.40 -12.77
N LYS A 15 24.31 2.41 -11.47
CA LYS A 15 23.79 3.59 -10.77
C LYS A 15 24.85 4.68 -10.56
N ASP A 16 26.12 4.29 -10.48
CA ASP A 16 27.25 5.19 -10.23
C ASP A 16 27.88 5.76 -11.51
N GLN A 17 27.39 5.37 -12.70
CA GLN A 17 27.84 6.01 -13.95
C GLN A 17 27.20 7.39 -14.09
N PRO A 18 27.99 8.49 -14.12
CA PRO A 18 27.46 9.83 -14.31
C PRO A 18 26.99 9.98 -15.75
N VAL A 19 25.72 9.65 -16.00
CA VAL A 19 25.06 10.00 -17.24
C VAL A 19 24.89 11.53 -17.26
N SER A 20 25.46 12.19 -18.27
CA SER A 20 25.36 13.64 -18.38
C SER A 20 23.99 14.04 -18.95
N LEU A 21 23.43 15.15 -18.45
CA LEU A 21 22.20 15.73 -19.01
C LEU A 21 22.37 16.08 -20.50
N ALA A 22 23.59 16.45 -20.91
CA ALA A 22 23.95 16.69 -22.30
C ALA A 22 23.70 15.46 -23.18
N LEU A 23 24.07 14.25 -22.74
CA LEU A 23 23.83 13.01 -23.48
C LEU A 23 22.33 12.76 -23.71
N MET A 24 21.49 13.04 -22.69
CA MET A 24 20.03 12.92 -22.82
C MET A 24 19.44 13.94 -23.79
N ILE A 25 19.97 15.17 -23.83
CA ILE A 25 19.56 16.18 -24.80
C ILE A 25 19.95 15.74 -26.21
N VAL A 26 21.19 15.29 -26.42
CA VAL A 26 21.67 14.83 -27.73
C VAL A 26 20.84 13.66 -28.25
N LEU A 27 20.58 12.64 -27.42
CA LEU A 27 19.70 11.53 -27.80
C LEU A 27 18.27 11.99 -28.08
N GLY A 28 17.82 13.02 -27.37
CA GLY A 28 16.55 13.69 -27.64
C GLY A 28 16.49 14.32 -29.02
N LEU A 29 17.51 15.09 -29.39
CA LEU A 29 17.61 15.74 -30.69
C LEU A 29 17.72 14.70 -31.81
N MET A 30 18.49 13.62 -31.60
CA MET A 30 18.59 12.52 -32.56
C MET A 30 17.26 11.80 -32.78
N LEU A 31 16.50 11.52 -31.70
CA LEU A 31 15.17 10.94 -31.82
C LEU A 31 14.19 11.88 -32.51
N TRP A 32 14.25 13.17 -32.19
CA TRP A 32 13.41 14.18 -32.82
C TRP A 32 13.69 14.27 -34.33
N ALA A 33 14.96 14.41 -34.72
CA ALA A 33 15.34 14.52 -36.12
C ALA A 33 15.04 13.25 -36.92
N GLY A 34 15.29 12.07 -36.32
CA GLY A 34 15.00 10.78 -36.95
C GLY A 34 13.50 10.57 -37.16
N ASP A 35 12.68 10.83 -36.15
CA ASP A 35 11.23 10.71 -36.28
C ASP A 35 10.67 11.79 -37.21
N TYR A 36 11.12 13.04 -37.10
CA TYR A 36 10.71 14.11 -38.01
C TYR A 36 10.94 13.73 -39.47
N SER A 37 12.12 13.20 -39.81
CA SER A 37 12.42 12.79 -41.19
C SER A 37 11.50 11.68 -41.71
N LEU A 38 11.17 10.70 -40.86
CA LEU A 38 10.31 9.57 -41.24
C LEU A 38 8.84 10.00 -41.28
N SER A 39 8.36 10.65 -40.22
CA SER A 39 7.00 11.17 -40.09
C SER A 39 6.66 12.17 -41.18
N ASN A 40 7.58 13.06 -41.57
CA ASN A 40 7.30 14.08 -42.58
C ASN A 40 6.93 13.45 -43.93
N GLN A 41 7.60 12.37 -44.33
CA GLN A 41 7.27 11.65 -45.56
C GLN A 41 5.86 11.06 -45.52
N VAL A 42 5.45 10.51 -44.36
CA VAL A 42 4.08 9.99 -44.17
C VAL A 42 3.06 11.13 -44.22
N TYR A 43 3.33 12.25 -43.57
CA TYR A 43 2.39 13.37 -43.50
C TYR A 43 2.27 14.14 -44.81
N LEU A 44 3.32 14.18 -45.63
CA LEU A 44 3.24 14.75 -46.98
C LEU A 44 2.29 13.96 -47.90
N LEU A 45 2.05 12.68 -47.62
CA LEU A 45 1.06 11.88 -48.35
C LEU A 45 -0.37 12.12 -47.87
N ILE A 46 -0.53 12.55 -46.62
CA ILE A 46 -1.85 12.76 -45.99
C ILE A 46 -2.33 14.20 -46.20
N PHE A 47 -1.42 15.17 -46.14
CA PHE A 47 -1.74 16.60 -46.23
C PHE A 47 -1.34 17.15 -47.61
N GLU A 48 -2.28 17.81 -48.28
CA GLU A 48 -2.04 18.50 -49.55
C GLU A 48 -1.07 19.68 -49.41
N LEU A 49 -0.96 20.25 -48.20
CA LEU A 49 -0.13 21.42 -47.92
C LEU A 49 1.16 21.02 -47.17
N PRO A 50 2.35 21.28 -47.75
CA PRO A 50 3.62 20.80 -47.19
C PRO A 50 3.97 21.44 -45.83
N TRP A 51 3.49 22.66 -45.55
CA TRP A 51 3.72 23.28 -44.24
C TRP A 51 2.93 22.60 -43.12
N GLN A 52 1.75 22.03 -43.41
CA GLN A 52 0.95 21.29 -42.43
C GLN A 52 1.60 19.96 -42.09
N ALA A 53 2.12 19.25 -43.10
CA ALA A 53 2.87 18.02 -42.93
C ALA A 53 4.12 18.23 -42.06
N ASN A 54 4.91 19.26 -42.37
CA ASN A 54 6.10 19.61 -41.60
C ASN A 54 5.78 19.94 -40.13
N LEU A 55 4.70 20.68 -39.88
CA LEU A 55 4.29 21.07 -38.53
C LEU A 55 3.84 19.84 -37.72
N MET A 56 3.03 18.97 -38.32
CA MET A 56 2.56 17.74 -37.69
C MET A 56 3.72 16.78 -37.39
N ALA A 57 4.65 16.61 -38.34
CA ALA A 57 5.85 15.81 -38.17
C ALA A 57 6.73 16.34 -37.03
N ALA A 58 6.92 17.66 -36.94
CA ALA A 58 7.72 18.27 -35.89
C ALA A 58 7.09 18.10 -34.50
N PHE A 59 5.76 18.21 -34.42
CA PHE A 59 5.00 18.01 -33.18
C PHE A 59 5.10 16.56 -32.69
N ILE A 60 4.87 15.60 -33.59
CA ILE A 60 4.92 14.17 -33.25
C ILE A 60 6.34 13.74 -32.93
N GLY A 61 7.34 14.21 -33.69
CA GLY A 61 8.75 14.04 -33.37
C GLY A 61 9.11 14.55 -31.98
N ALA A 62 8.56 15.70 -31.57
CA ALA A 62 8.82 16.26 -30.24
C ALA A 62 8.20 15.38 -29.14
N PHE A 63 6.99 14.88 -29.37
CA PHE A 63 6.32 13.96 -28.47
C PHE A 63 7.09 12.64 -28.35
N PHE A 64 7.51 12.07 -29.47
CA PHE A 64 8.30 10.84 -29.52
C PHE A 64 9.65 10.99 -28.82
N ALA A 65 10.34 12.12 -29.00
CA ALA A 65 11.59 12.41 -28.32
C ALA A 65 11.44 12.67 -26.81
N ALA A 66 10.29 13.16 -26.36
CA ALA A 66 10.01 13.42 -24.94
C ALA A 66 9.54 12.18 -24.17
N THR A 67 8.79 11.30 -24.83
CA THR A 67 8.15 10.12 -24.21
C THR A 67 9.12 9.18 -23.48
N PRO A 68 10.28 8.78 -24.04
CA PRO A 68 11.24 7.93 -23.32
C PRO A 68 11.75 8.56 -22.02
N LYS A 69 11.94 9.89 -22.00
CA LYS A 69 12.44 10.62 -20.83
C LYS A 69 11.37 10.70 -19.74
N LEU A 70 10.13 11.01 -20.12
CA LEU A 70 9.00 11.03 -19.20
C LEU A 70 8.73 9.63 -18.61
N THR A 71 8.78 8.61 -19.46
CA THR A 71 8.60 7.21 -19.07
C THR A 71 9.67 6.77 -18.08
N ALA A 72 10.94 7.05 -18.41
CA ALA A 72 12.07 6.77 -17.54
C ALA A 72 12.00 7.53 -16.20
N TYR A 73 11.55 8.79 -16.22
CA TYR A 73 11.33 9.59 -15.03
C TYR A 73 10.28 8.98 -14.11
N GLN A 74 9.15 8.51 -14.66
CA GLN A 74 8.10 7.86 -13.87
C GLN A 74 8.59 6.53 -13.26
N PHE A 75 9.34 5.73 -14.01
CA PHE A 75 9.99 4.54 -13.48
C PHE A 75 10.98 4.86 -12.36
N ALA A 76 11.82 5.87 -12.54
CA ALA A 76 12.76 6.33 -11.51
C ALA A 76 12.02 6.86 -10.26
N LYS A 77 10.86 7.50 -10.40
CA LYS A 77 10.02 7.88 -9.25
C LYS A 77 9.35 6.70 -8.54
N GLY A 78 9.30 5.52 -9.15
CA GLY A 78 8.59 4.35 -8.62
C GLY A 78 7.11 4.29 -9.01
N ASN A 79 6.66 5.17 -9.92
CA ASN A 79 5.31 5.15 -10.48
C ASN A 79 5.26 4.18 -11.68
N TYR A 80 5.38 2.88 -11.40
CA TYR A 80 5.50 1.86 -12.45
C TYR A 80 4.28 1.82 -13.39
N TRP A 81 3.06 2.09 -12.89
CA TRP A 81 1.85 2.14 -13.72
C TRP A 81 1.91 3.23 -14.79
N LEU A 82 2.33 4.45 -14.43
CA LEU A 82 2.52 5.54 -15.40
C LEU A 82 3.68 5.25 -16.36
N GLY A 83 4.73 4.56 -15.88
CA GLY A 83 5.82 4.07 -16.74
C GLY A 83 5.34 3.04 -17.77
N VAL A 84 4.47 2.10 -17.39
CA VAL A 84 3.88 1.11 -18.30
C VAL A 84 3.01 1.79 -19.36
N ILE A 85 2.20 2.78 -18.97
CA ILE A 85 1.43 3.59 -19.92
C ILE A 85 2.36 4.27 -20.93
N GLY A 86 3.47 4.85 -20.48
CA GLY A 86 4.49 5.43 -21.35
C GLY A 86 5.09 4.44 -22.36
N LEU A 87 5.37 3.20 -21.94
CA LEU A 87 5.84 2.14 -22.83
C LEU A 87 4.79 1.76 -23.88
N ILE A 88 3.52 1.67 -23.49
CA ILE A 88 2.41 1.39 -24.42
C ILE A 88 2.33 2.50 -25.47
N ILE A 89 2.39 3.77 -25.04
CA ILE A 89 2.38 4.93 -25.92
C ILE A 89 3.56 4.89 -26.91
N MET A 90 4.79 4.63 -26.45
CA MET A 90 5.96 4.51 -27.34
C MET A 90 5.79 3.39 -28.37
N THR A 91 5.31 2.22 -27.94
CA THR A 91 5.07 1.08 -28.83
C THR A 91 4.02 1.42 -29.89
N PHE A 92 2.97 2.13 -29.48
CA PHE A 92 1.91 2.60 -30.38
C PHE A 92 2.44 3.58 -31.43
N PHE A 93 3.30 4.53 -31.05
CA PHE A 93 3.94 5.45 -32.02
C PHE A 93 4.83 4.72 -33.02
N ILE A 94 5.66 3.78 -32.57
CA ILE A 94 6.52 2.98 -33.46
C ILE A 94 5.66 2.15 -34.42
N PHE A 95 4.52 1.62 -33.95
CA PHE A 95 3.60 0.86 -34.77
C PHE A 95 2.93 1.73 -35.85
N ILE A 96 2.46 2.94 -35.50
CA ILE A 96 1.92 3.90 -36.47
C ILE A 96 2.97 4.25 -37.51
N LEU A 97 4.21 4.54 -37.09
CA LEU A 97 5.31 4.82 -38.01
C LEU A 97 5.57 3.66 -38.96
N PHE A 98 5.58 2.43 -38.43
CA PHE A 98 5.79 1.24 -39.24
C PHE A 98 4.70 1.05 -40.31
N ILE A 99 3.43 1.29 -39.96
CA ILE A 99 2.32 1.26 -40.93
C ILE A 99 2.44 2.42 -41.92
N GLY A 100 2.70 3.63 -41.45
CA GLY A 100 2.84 4.82 -42.30
C GLY A 100 3.95 4.67 -43.33
N GLN A 101 5.12 4.16 -42.92
CA GLN A 101 6.23 3.88 -43.83
C GLN A 101 5.89 2.78 -44.85
N LYS A 102 5.12 1.75 -44.46
CA LYS A 102 4.62 0.75 -45.41
C LYS A 102 3.73 1.39 -46.47
N GLU A 103 2.85 2.31 -46.09
CA GLU A 103 1.95 3.00 -47.03
C GLU A 103 2.71 3.92 -47.99
N VAL A 104 3.72 4.64 -47.50
CA VAL A 104 4.63 5.45 -48.33
C VAL A 104 5.27 4.60 -49.43
N ILE A 105 5.79 3.42 -49.06
CA ILE A 105 6.42 2.50 -50.01
C ILE A 105 5.40 2.01 -51.05
N VAL A 106 4.19 1.63 -50.62
CA VAL A 106 3.14 1.13 -51.53
C VAL A 106 2.67 2.23 -52.50
N GLN A 107 2.50 3.47 -52.06
CA GLN A 107 2.10 4.56 -52.96
C GLN A 107 3.20 4.94 -53.95
N SER A 108 4.47 4.96 -53.52
CA SER A 108 5.60 5.21 -54.43
C SER A 108 5.70 4.17 -55.55
N SER A 109 5.31 2.92 -55.30
CA SER A 109 5.33 1.85 -56.31
C SER A 109 4.11 1.86 -57.25
N HIS A 110 3.05 2.62 -56.92
CA HIS A 110 1.82 2.71 -57.73
C HIS A 110 1.79 3.97 -58.60
N ASP A 111 2.82 4.82 -58.52
CA ASP A 111 2.95 6.04 -59.34
C ASP A 111 3.38 5.68 -60.76
N LEU A 112 2.50 4.94 -61.46
CA LEU A 112 2.60 4.44 -62.83
C LEU A 112 2.95 5.53 -63.85
N LEU A 113 2.64 6.79 -63.54
CA LEU A 113 2.95 7.95 -64.39
C LEU A 113 4.46 8.23 -64.47
N SER A 114 5.20 7.99 -63.38
CA SER A 114 6.67 8.11 -63.35
C SER A 114 7.35 7.01 -64.17
N GLY A 115 6.79 5.79 -64.15
CA GLY A 115 7.22 4.68 -65.02
C GLY A 115 6.84 4.85 -66.49
N LEU A 116 5.79 5.61 -66.79
CA LEU A 116 5.35 5.94 -68.16
C LEU A 116 6.11 7.11 -68.80
N LEU A 117 6.65 8.04 -68.01
CA LEU A 117 7.34 9.24 -68.50
C LEU A 117 8.84 9.05 -68.81
N GLY A 118 9.37 7.83 -68.69
CA GLY A 118 10.63 7.43 -69.34
C GLY A 118 11.94 8.04 -68.83
N ASP A 119 11.90 8.93 -67.83
CA ASP A 119 13.08 9.56 -67.22
C ASP A 119 13.23 9.12 -65.77
N ALA A 120 13.71 7.90 -65.55
CA ALA A 120 14.56 7.54 -64.42
C ALA A 120 15.04 6.09 -64.61
N ASN A 121 16.33 5.87 -64.34
CA ASN A 121 16.83 4.54 -63.99
C ASN A 121 15.83 3.85 -63.06
N PRO A 122 15.60 2.53 -63.16
CA PRO A 122 14.77 1.83 -62.19
C PRO A 122 15.40 2.08 -60.81
N ILE A 123 14.84 3.01 -60.05
CA ILE A 123 15.14 3.16 -58.65
C ILE A 123 14.73 1.79 -58.11
N ASN A 124 15.70 1.02 -57.62
CA ASN A 124 15.44 -0.29 -57.08
C ASN A 124 14.42 -0.10 -55.93
N GLU A 125 13.13 -0.24 -56.21
CA GLU A 125 12.01 -0.05 -55.28
C GLU A 125 12.18 -0.94 -54.04
N VAL A 126 12.82 -2.10 -54.26
CA VAL A 126 13.22 -3.06 -53.23
C VAL A 126 14.27 -2.49 -52.26
N GLN A 127 15.12 -1.57 -52.72
CA GLN A 127 16.23 -1.01 -51.96
C GLN A 127 15.80 0.19 -51.12
N GLU A 128 14.97 1.10 -51.65
CA GLU A 128 14.37 2.19 -50.84
C GLU A 128 13.44 1.64 -49.76
N SER A 129 12.57 0.68 -50.11
CA SER A 129 11.71 -0.05 -49.15
C SER A 129 12.49 -0.60 -47.96
N LYS A 130 13.63 -1.26 -48.21
CA LYS A 130 14.50 -1.81 -47.16
C LYS A 130 15.12 -0.71 -46.28
N VAL A 131 15.47 0.44 -46.85
CA VAL A 131 16.08 1.57 -46.12
C VAL A 131 15.10 2.15 -45.10
N HIS A 132 13.82 2.33 -45.46
CA HIS A 132 12.80 2.86 -44.55
C HIS A 132 12.51 1.93 -43.36
N TYR A 133 12.44 0.61 -43.60
CA TYR A 133 12.29 -0.37 -42.52
C TYR A 133 13.52 -0.43 -41.60
N ILE A 134 14.72 -0.38 -42.17
CA ILE A 134 15.97 -0.34 -41.40
C ILE A 134 16.04 0.95 -40.56
N ALA A 135 15.65 2.10 -41.13
CA ALA A 135 15.62 3.37 -40.41
C ALA A 135 14.63 3.36 -39.24
N THR A 136 13.42 2.82 -39.44
CA THR A 136 12.41 2.66 -38.39
C THR A 136 12.90 1.70 -37.30
N GLY A 137 13.58 0.61 -37.68
CA GLY A 137 14.24 -0.32 -36.77
C GLY A 137 15.34 0.34 -35.94
N LEU A 138 16.24 1.10 -36.58
CA LEU A 138 17.28 1.87 -35.91
C LEU A 138 16.70 2.92 -34.95
N LEU A 139 15.63 3.60 -35.36
CA LEU A 139 14.92 4.56 -34.50
C LEU A 139 14.36 3.87 -33.25
N SER A 140 13.79 2.66 -33.38
CA SER A 140 13.28 1.90 -32.24
C SER A 140 14.38 1.49 -31.25
N VAL A 141 15.56 1.09 -31.76
CA VAL A 141 16.73 0.77 -30.92
C VAL A 141 17.24 2.03 -30.21
N LEU A 142 17.33 3.15 -30.92
CA LEU A 142 17.70 4.44 -30.34
C LEU A 142 16.70 4.86 -29.24
N CYS A 143 15.42 4.55 -29.44
CA CYS A 143 14.33 4.84 -28.51
C CYS A 143 14.49 4.05 -27.20
N LEU A 144 14.80 2.75 -27.30
CA LEU A 144 15.12 1.90 -26.15
C LEU A 144 16.39 2.37 -25.42
N PHE A 145 17.43 2.74 -26.17
CA PHE A 145 18.68 3.25 -25.62
C PHE A 145 18.48 4.57 -24.87
N SER A 146 17.68 5.48 -25.45
CA SER A 146 17.27 6.74 -24.83
C SER A 146 16.47 6.53 -23.54
N LEU A 147 15.55 5.56 -23.53
CA LEU A 147 14.80 5.17 -22.32
C LEU A 147 15.74 4.65 -21.23
N PHE A 148 16.69 3.77 -21.60
CA PHE A 148 17.66 3.21 -20.66
C PHE A 148 18.56 4.29 -20.04
N ILE A 149 19.13 5.17 -20.86
CA ILE A 149 20.00 6.26 -20.40
C ILE A 149 19.22 7.24 -19.52
N SER A 150 18.00 7.60 -19.94
CA SER A 150 17.12 8.46 -19.14
C SER A 150 16.80 7.82 -17.79
N PHE A 151 16.59 6.51 -17.75
CA PHE A 151 16.31 5.78 -16.52
C PHE A 151 17.51 5.78 -15.57
N GLN A 152 18.72 5.55 -16.09
CA GLN A 152 19.95 5.63 -15.29
C GLN A 152 20.15 7.03 -14.71
N TYR A 153 19.99 8.08 -15.54
CA TYR A 153 20.11 9.46 -15.10
C TYR A 153 19.15 9.81 -13.96
N PHE A 154 17.85 9.53 -14.13
CA PHE A 154 16.85 9.85 -13.11
C PHE A 154 16.98 8.93 -11.87
N SER A 155 17.44 7.69 -12.03
CA SER A 155 17.69 6.77 -10.92
C SER A 155 18.91 7.16 -10.08
N ALA A 156 19.97 7.68 -10.71
CA ALA A 156 21.12 8.25 -10.02
C ALA A 156 20.72 9.51 -9.23
N LYS A 157 19.83 10.34 -9.79
CA LYS A 157 19.30 11.57 -9.16
C LYS A 157 18.05 11.36 -8.31
N ARG A 158 17.71 10.12 -7.95
CA ARG A 158 16.48 9.78 -7.20
C ARG A 158 16.36 10.50 -5.85
N GLY A 159 17.48 10.79 -5.19
CA GLY A 159 17.51 11.54 -3.92
C GLY A 159 17.29 13.05 -4.07
N SER A 160 17.54 13.62 -5.26
CA SER A 160 17.32 15.04 -5.58
C SER A 160 16.04 15.29 -6.37
N LEU A 161 15.40 14.24 -6.90
CA LEU A 161 14.08 14.34 -7.49
C LEU A 161 13.11 14.80 -6.40
N PRO A 162 12.15 15.69 -6.71
CA PRO A 162 11.01 15.91 -5.85
C PRO A 162 10.18 14.61 -5.87
N LEU A 163 10.59 13.62 -5.07
CA LEU A 163 9.62 12.81 -4.35
C LEU A 163 8.74 13.83 -3.65
N ASP A 164 7.43 13.69 -3.78
CA ASP A 164 6.51 14.44 -2.96
C ASP A 164 6.98 14.29 -1.52
N LYS A 165 7.66 15.33 -0.99
CA LYS A 165 7.99 15.44 0.43
C LYS A 165 6.70 15.27 1.24
N LEU A 166 5.55 15.57 0.63
CA LEU A 166 4.20 15.27 1.10
C LEU A 166 3.88 13.78 1.21
N LEU A 167 4.26 12.91 0.26
CA LEU A 167 3.99 11.47 0.35
C LEU A 167 4.90 10.81 1.39
N LEU A 168 6.19 11.17 1.42
CA LEU A 168 7.09 10.67 2.46
C LEU A 168 6.66 11.20 3.84
N LYS A 169 6.33 12.49 3.97
CA LYS A 169 5.79 13.06 5.22
C LYS A 169 4.46 12.41 5.59
N ARG A 170 3.52 12.17 4.67
CA ARG A 170 2.23 11.51 4.95
C ARG A 170 2.40 10.05 5.33
N PHE A 171 3.35 9.34 4.73
CA PHE A 171 3.66 7.96 5.09
C PHE A 171 4.29 7.89 6.49
N VAL A 172 5.26 8.78 6.77
CA VAL A 172 5.88 8.91 8.10
C VAL A 172 4.86 9.36 9.15
N LEU A 173 3.97 10.31 8.84
CA LEU A 173 2.89 10.75 9.72
C LEU A 173 1.91 9.61 10.00
N ARG A 174 1.46 8.87 8.99
CA ARG A 174 0.55 7.73 9.17
C ARG A 174 1.18 6.64 10.01
N LYS A 175 2.47 6.37 9.81
CA LYS A 175 3.21 5.39 10.60
C LYS A 175 3.35 5.84 12.06
N LEU A 176 3.75 7.09 12.29
CA LEU A 176 3.78 7.69 13.64
C LEU A 176 2.40 7.69 14.30
N GLN A 177 1.34 8.03 13.56
CA GLN A 177 -0.02 8.04 14.06
C GLN A 177 -0.51 6.63 14.44
N SER A 178 -0.12 5.60 13.67
CA SER A 178 -0.42 4.20 14.03
C SER A 178 0.36 3.70 15.25
N GLU A 179 1.63 4.10 15.40
CA GLU A 179 2.43 3.77 16.58
C GLU A 179 1.89 4.49 17.83
N ILE A 180 1.49 5.75 17.71
CA ILE A 180 0.81 6.49 18.78
C ILE A 180 -0.49 5.79 19.17
N GLN A 181 -1.35 5.41 18.23
CA GLN A 181 -2.59 4.69 18.54
C GLN A 181 -2.36 3.32 19.21
N LEU A 182 -1.29 2.61 18.84
CA LEU A 182 -0.91 1.35 19.49
C LEU A 182 -0.40 1.58 20.91
N VAL A 183 0.39 2.63 21.13
CA VAL A 183 0.88 3.01 22.46
C VAL A 183 -0.28 3.50 23.34
N ASP A 184 -1.20 4.30 22.80
CA ASP A 184 -2.37 4.82 23.50
C ASP A 184 -3.34 3.69 23.87
N GLY A 185 -3.58 2.74 22.96
CA GLY A 185 -4.36 1.54 23.24
C GLY A 185 -3.66 0.59 24.24
N ASN A 186 -2.33 0.56 24.26
CA ASN A 186 -1.58 -0.20 25.28
C ASN A 186 -1.59 0.51 26.64
N LEU A 187 -1.53 1.84 26.67
CA LEU A 187 -1.65 2.65 27.88
C LEU A 187 -3.04 2.52 28.48
N GLN A 188 -4.11 2.63 27.69
CA GLN A 188 -5.48 2.37 28.14
C GLN A 188 -5.62 0.95 28.70
N ARG A 189 -5.08 -0.07 28.01
CA ARG A 189 -5.08 -1.45 28.53
C ARG A 189 -4.23 -1.63 29.79
N LEU A 190 -3.17 -0.85 29.97
CA LEU A 190 -2.32 -0.85 31.16
C LEU A 190 -2.95 -0.03 32.31
N GLU A 191 -3.82 0.92 32.01
CA GLU A 191 -4.59 1.71 32.98
C GLU A 191 -5.82 0.93 33.45
N ASP A 192 -6.48 0.21 32.54
CA ASP A 192 -7.65 -0.64 32.82
C ASP A 192 -7.31 -1.96 33.54
N LYS A 193 -6.11 -2.52 33.34
CA LYS A 193 -5.73 -3.85 33.88
C LYS A 193 -5.42 -3.92 35.38
N PRO A 194 -4.67 -2.98 36.01
CA PRO A 194 -4.32 -3.11 37.42
C PRO A 194 -5.42 -2.59 38.34
N ARG A 195 -6.27 -1.65 37.90
CA ARG A 195 -7.30 -1.05 38.76
C ARG A 195 -8.55 -1.92 38.88
N ASN A 196 -9.09 -2.40 37.77
CA ASN A 196 -10.31 -3.23 37.78
C ASN A 196 -10.07 -4.61 38.42
N PHE A 197 -8.88 -5.20 38.25
CA PHE A 197 -8.55 -6.48 38.88
C PHE A 197 -8.29 -6.34 40.38
N ALA A 198 -7.61 -5.27 40.81
CA ALA A 198 -7.39 -5.01 42.23
C ALA A 198 -8.70 -4.61 42.94
N GLU A 199 -9.53 -3.75 42.34
CA GLU A 199 -10.84 -3.36 42.89
C GLU A 199 -11.79 -4.56 42.94
N SER A 200 -11.85 -5.39 41.88
CA SER A 200 -12.66 -6.61 41.89
C SER A 200 -12.21 -7.62 42.95
N LYS A 201 -10.89 -7.79 43.14
CA LYS A 201 -10.36 -8.69 44.17
C LYS A 201 -10.58 -8.16 45.58
N VAL A 202 -10.48 -6.84 45.77
CA VAL A 202 -10.80 -6.20 47.05
C VAL A 202 -12.30 -6.32 47.35
N HIS A 203 -13.18 -6.10 46.36
CA HIS A 203 -14.62 -6.29 46.52
C HIS A 203 -15.00 -7.75 46.81
N GLN A 204 -14.39 -8.72 46.13
CA GLN A 204 -14.59 -10.14 46.47
C GLN A 204 -14.17 -10.45 47.91
N ASN A 205 -12.99 -9.99 48.33
CA ASN A 205 -12.52 -10.21 49.69
C ASN A 205 -13.42 -9.54 50.75
N ILE A 206 -13.94 -8.33 50.47
CA ILE A 206 -14.89 -7.65 51.35
C ILE A 206 -16.19 -8.46 51.46
N GLN A 207 -16.72 -8.93 50.34
CA GLN A 207 -17.96 -9.70 50.31
C GLN A 207 -17.83 -11.04 51.04
N GLU A 208 -16.71 -11.77 50.87
CA GLU A 208 -16.43 -13.01 51.60
C GLU A 208 -16.34 -12.79 53.12
N LEU A 209 -15.78 -11.65 53.55
CA LEU A 209 -15.71 -11.26 54.96
C LEU A 209 -17.09 -10.89 55.53
N GLU A 210 -17.93 -10.18 54.76
CA GLU A 210 -19.29 -9.85 55.14
C GLU A 210 -20.17 -11.10 55.30
N ASP A 211 -20.08 -12.05 54.37
CA ASP A 211 -20.79 -13.32 54.45
C ASP A 211 -20.35 -14.15 55.66
N SER A 212 -19.04 -14.17 55.94
CA SER A 212 -18.48 -14.87 57.11
C SER A 212 -18.95 -14.24 58.43
N LEU A 213 -19.00 -12.90 58.50
CA LEU A 213 -19.48 -12.16 59.66
C LEU A 213 -20.97 -12.40 59.88
N HIS A 214 -21.77 -12.41 58.83
CA HIS A 214 -23.19 -12.69 58.91
C HIS A 214 -23.47 -14.13 59.40
N LEU A 215 -22.71 -15.11 58.93
CA LEU A 215 -22.79 -16.50 59.42
C LEU A 215 -22.45 -16.60 60.91
N GLN A 216 -21.37 -15.96 61.36
CA GLN A 216 -21.01 -15.93 62.78
C GLN A 216 -22.07 -15.24 63.63
N GLN A 217 -22.66 -14.14 63.14
CA GLN A 217 -23.75 -13.45 63.82
C GLN A 217 -24.98 -14.35 63.97
N GLN A 218 -25.32 -15.13 62.93
CA GLN A 218 -26.40 -16.10 62.99
C GLN A 218 -26.11 -17.23 63.98
N GLU A 219 -24.88 -17.73 64.03
CA GLU A 219 -24.47 -18.75 65.00
C GLU A 219 -24.52 -18.25 66.44
N LEU A 220 -24.04 -17.02 66.69
CA LEU A 220 -24.12 -16.35 67.99
C LEU A 220 -25.57 -16.16 68.42
N ASN A 221 -26.41 -15.58 67.55
CA ASN A 221 -27.84 -15.41 67.82
C ASN A 221 -28.54 -16.74 68.08
N ARG A 222 -28.16 -17.81 67.35
CA ARG A 222 -28.69 -19.16 67.59
C ARG A 222 -28.25 -19.69 68.96
N HIS A 223 -27.00 -19.46 69.36
CA HIS A 223 -26.51 -19.84 70.68
C HIS A 223 -27.24 -19.11 71.81
N ASP A 224 -27.45 -17.81 71.68
CA ASP A 224 -28.17 -17.00 72.67
C ASP A 224 -29.64 -17.44 72.79
N VAL A 225 -30.31 -17.69 71.66
CA VAL A 225 -31.68 -18.23 71.66
C VAL A 225 -31.73 -19.62 72.30
N LEU A 226 -30.78 -20.50 72.00
CA LEU A 226 -30.72 -21.83 72.62
C LEU A 226 -30.51 -21.74 74.13
N LYS A 227 -29.65 -20.83 74.59
CA LYS A 227 -29.41 -20.60 76.02
C LYS A 227 -30.66 -20.07 76.73
N GLU A 228 -31.39 -19.14 76.11
CA GLU A 228 -32.66 -18.63 76.65
C GLU A 228 -33.74 -19.72 76.73
N ILE A 229 -33.82 -20.60 75.72
CA ILE A 229 -34.72 -21.75 75.72
C ILE A 229 -34.37 -22.72 76.86
N ASP A 230 -33.08 -23.02 77.05
CA ASP A 230 -32.62 -23.89 78.13
C ASP A 230 -32.96 -23.31 79.51
N GLU A 231 -32.69 -22.01 79.74
CA GLU A 231 -33.03 -21.33 80.99
C GLU A 231 -34.53 -21.38 81.29
N ARG A 232 -35.39 -21.08 80.31
CA ARG A 232 -36.86 -21.19 80.45
C ARG A 232 -37.30 -22.62 80.70
N PHE A 233 -36.66 -23.61 80.07
CA PHE A 233 -36.95 -25.02 80.29
C PHE A 233 -36.62 -25.43 81.74
N TYR A 234 -35.46 -25.01 82.26
CA TYR A 234 -35.08 -25.23 83.66
C TYR A 234 -36.04 -24.57 84.65
N GLU A 235 -36.47 -23.33 84.40
CA GLU A 235 -37.46 -22.64 85.24
C GLU A 235 -38.82 -23.36 85.26
N ASN A 236 -39.28 -23.82 84.09
CA ASN A 236 -40.53 -24.58 83.97
C ASN A 236 -40.42 -25.93 84.67
N LEU A 237 -39.29 -26.64 84.51
CA LEU A 237 -39.03 -27.91 85.19
C LEU A 237 -38.98 -27.73 86.70
N ARG A 238 -38.30 -26.70 87.20
CA ARG A 238 -38.28 -26.32 88.62
C ARG A 238 -39.69 -26.03 89.13
N SER A 239 -40.48 -25.27 88.38
CA SER A 239 -41.87 -24.94 88.74
C SER A 239 -42.74 -26.21 88.80
N ARG A 240 -42.58 -27.14 87.87
CA ARG A 240 -43.27 -28.44 87.86
C ARG A 240 -42.87 -29.32 89.04
N VAL A 241 -41.58 -29.37 89.40
CA VAL A 241 -41.10 -30.10 90.57
C VAL A 241 -41.67 -29.52 91.86
N ILE A 242 -41.65 -28.19 92.00
CA ILE A 242 -42.27 -27.50 93.14
C ILE A 242 -43.77 -27.83 93.20
N LEU A 243 -44.49 -27.73 92.08
CA LEU A 243 -45.91 -28.08 92.01
C LEU A 243 -46.14 -29.55 92.41
N ALA A 244 -45.33 -30.48 91.93
CA ALA A 244 -45.44 -31.91 92.25
C ALA A 244 -45.17 -32.19 93.74
N ILE A 245 -44.21 -31.50 94.35
CA ILE A 245 -43.96 -31.57 95.79
C ILE A 245 -45.16 -31.01 96.56
N TYR A 246 -45.68 -29.84 96.15
CA TYR A 246 -46.85 -29.23 96.80
C TYR A 246 -48.11 -30.07 96.66
N THR A 247 -48.40 -30.63 95.49
CA THR A 247 -49.55 -31.51 95.30
C THR A 247 -49.38 -32.79 96.12
N THR A 248 -48.19 -33.37 96.16
CA THR A 248 -47.88 -34.54 97.01
C THR A 248 -48.07 -34.21 98.50
N TYR A 249 -47.61 -33.03 98.95
CA TYR A 249 -47.78 -32.55 100.32
C TYR A 249 -49.27 -32.34 100.66
N ILE A 250 -50.03 -31.71 99.78
CA ILE A 250 -51.48 -31.49 99.95
C ILE A 250 -52.23 -32.82 99.96
N ILE A 251 -51.93 -33.74 99.03
CA ILE A 251 -52.55 -35.07 98.99
C ILE A 251 -52.24 -35.84 100.28
N ASN A 252 -50.99 -35.82 100.75
CA ASN A 252 -50.60 -36.52 101.97
C ASN A 252 -51.21 -35.90 103.24
N ASN A 253 -51.38 -34.58 103.28
CA ASN A 253 -52.08 -33.90 104.38
C ASN A 253 -53.60 -34.12 104.34
N ASN A 254 -54.23 -34.10 103.18
CA ASN A 254 -55.67 -34.37 103.03
C ASN A 254 -55.99 -35.87 103.22
N SER A 255 -55.04 -36.78 103.03
CA SER A 255 -55.22 -38.20 103.37
C SER A 255 -55.11 -38.49 104.88
N LYS A 256 -54.74 -37.48 105.69
CA LYS A 256 -54.57 -37.57 107.14
C LYS A 256 -55.60 -36.76 107.93
N SER A 257 -56.59 -36.17 107.27
CA SER A 257 -57.80 -35.56 107.86
C SER A 257 -59.03 -36.41 107.53
#